data_AF-A0AAD3Y6Q6-F1
#
_entry.id   AF-A0AAD3Y6Q6-F1
#
_cell.length_a   1.000
_cell.length_b   1.000
_cell.length_c   1.000
_cell.angle_alpha   90.00
_cell.angle_beta   90.00
_cell.angle_gamma   90.00
#
_symmetry.space_group_name_H-M   'P 1'
#
loop_
_entity.id
_entity.type
_entity.pdbx_description
1 polymer ?
#
loop_
_entity_poly.entity_id
_entity_poly.type
_entity_poly.pdbx_seq_one_letter_code
_entity_poly.pdbx_strand_id
1 'polypeptide(L)'
;MGRAPCCDKANVKKGPWSHEEDEKLKDYIAKFGTGGNWIALPEKAGLKRCGKSCRFRWLNYLRPNIKHGDFSYDEDQIICQLFATIGSRWSIIAAQLPGRTDNDIKNYWNTKLKKKFMGTANQHHKGTCQSSTANQPILQTSLSPSIFSVLSSSCKNYPTIRDKI
;
A
#
# COMPACT_ATOMS: atom_id res chain seq x y z
N MET A 1 9.67 -26.24 16.49
CA MET A 1 9.37 -26.51 15.07
C MET A 1 9.22 -25.18 14.32
N GLY A 2 10.21 -24.81 13.51
CA GLY A 2 10.18 -23.58 12.70
C GLY A 2 9.19 -23.72 11.55
N ARG A 3 8.40 -22.67 11.27
CA ARG A 3 7.47 -22.69 10.13
C ARG A 3 8.30 -22.82 8.85
N ALA A 4 7.97 -23.78 7.99
CA ALA A 4 8.61 -23.94 6.70
C ALA A 4 8.56 -22.60 5.92
N PRO A 5 9.65 -22.21 5.24
CA PRO A 5 9.64 -21.02 4.40
C PRO A 5 8.55 -21.15 3.34
N CYS A 6 7.69 -20.14 3.26
CA CYS A 6 6.45 -20.19 2.47
C CYS A 6 6.67 -20.44 0.96
N CYS A 7 7.84 -20.12 0.41
CA CYS A 7 8.20 -20.35 -0.99
C CYS A 7 9.73 -20.40 -1.18
N ASP A 8 10.20 -21.17 -2.15
CA ASP A 8 11.57 -21.09 -2.64
C ASP A 8 11.82 -19.75 -3.32
N LYS A 9 12.66 -18.91 -2.69
CA LYS A 9 12.88 -17.50 -3.08
C LYS A 9 13.46 -17.33 -4.49
N ALA A 10 14.02 -18.39 -5.07
CA ALA A 10 14.71 -18.36 -6.36
C ALA A 10 13.76 -18.31 -7.57
N ASN A 11 12.51 -18.79 -7.44
CA ASN A 11 11.62 -18.97 -8.61
C ASN A 11 10.33 -18.13 -8.57
N VAL A 12 10.25 -17.15 -7.65
CA VAL A 12 9.08 -16.29 -7.47
C VAL A 12 9.32 -14.90 -8.06
N LYS A 13 8.44 -14.47 -8.98
CA LYS A 13 8.48 -13.13 -9.58
C LYS A 13 8.21 -12.07 -8.52
N LYS A 14 9.09 -11.06 -8.47
CA LYS A 14 8.93 -9.84 -7.66
C LYS A 14 8.64 -8.66 -8.59
N GLY A 15 7.87 -7.69 -8.10
CA GLY A 15 7.55 -6.49 -8.87
C GLY A 15 6.06 -6.35 -9.22
N PRO A 16 5.72 -5.47 -10.18
CA PRO A 16 4.33 -5.12 -10.51
C PRO A 16 3.57 -6.34 -11.01
N TRP A 17 2.27 -6.40 -10.70
CA TRP A 17 1.35 -7.42 -11.20
C TRP A 17 0.93 -7.04 -12.62
N SER A 18 1.01 -7.99 -13.55
CA SER A 18 0.43 -7.81 -14.89
C SER A 18 -1.07 -8.10 -14.87
N HIS A 19 -1.77 -7.63 -15.90
CA HIS A 19 -3.19 -7.90 -16.09
C HIS A 19 -3.49 -9.41 -16.14
N GLU A 20 -2.68 -10.17 -16.90
CA GLU A 20 -2.79 -11.64 -16.98
C GLU A 20 -2.64 -12.33 -15.62
N GLU A 21 -1.73 -11.82 -14.76
CA GLU A 21 -1.57 -12.35 -13.40
C GLU A 21 -2.80 -12.06 -12.53
N ASP A 22 -3.37 -10.86 -12.68
CA ASP A 22 -4.58 -10.45 -11.97
C ASP A 22 -5.81 -11.26 -12.42
N GLU A 23 -5.96 -11.53 -13.72
CA GLU A 23 -7.03 -12.38 -14.27
C GLU A 23 -6.95 -13.80 -13.72
N LYS A 24 -5.77 -14.43 -13.76
CA LYS A 24 -5.56 -15.77 -13.17
C LYS A 24 -5.93 -15.81 -11.69
N LEU A 25 -5.57 -14.77 -10.94
CA LEU A 25 -5.91 -14.67 -9.52
C LEU A 25 -7.43 -14.50 -9.31
N LYS A 26 -8.09 -13.66 -10.10
CA LYS A 26 -9.55 -13.48 -10.07
C LYS A 26 -10.28 -14.76 -10.40
N ASP A 27 -9.92 -15.41 -11.51
CA ASP A 27 -10.56 -16.64 -11.99
C ASP A 27 -10.45 -17.77 -10.97
N TYR A 28 -9.27 -17.93 -10.37
CA TYR A 28 -9.06 -18.93 -9.34
C TYR A 28 -9.95 -18.66 -8.12
N ILE A 29 -9.99 -17.42 -7.65
CA ILE A 29 -10.80 -17.06 -6.47
C ILE A 29 -12.29 -17.13 -6.76
N ALA A 30 -12.73 -16.80 -7.98
CA ALA A 30 -14.12 -16.95 -8.38
C ALA A 30 -14.56 -18.42 -8.38
N LYS A 31 -13.68 -19.34 -8.80
CA LYS A 31 -13.95 -20.78 -8.86
C LYS A 31 -13.88 -21.49 -7.51
N PHE A 32 -12.90 -21.14 -6.68
CA PHE A 32 -12.56 -21.90 -5.46
C PHE A 32 -12.78 -21.10 -4.15
N GLY A 33 -13.12 -19.82 -4.25
CA GLY A 33 -13.22 -18.93 -3.11
C GLY A 33 -11.87 -18.53 -2.51
N THR A 34 -11.91 -17.79 -1.40
CA THR A 34 -10.71 -17.28 -0.70
C THR A 34 -10.27 -18.16 0.48
N GLY A 35 -10.83 -19.38 0.63
CA GLY A 35 -10.89 -20.28 1.80
C GLY A 35 -9.63 -20.52 2.64
N GLY A 36 -8.96 -19.47 3.07
CA GLY A 36 -7.81 -19.45 3.98
C GLY A 36 -6.46 -19.85 3.38
N ASN A 37 -6.43 -20.76 2.39
CA ASN A 37 -5.17 -21.37 1.95
C ASN A 37 -4.44 -20.57 0.85
N TRP A 38 -3.96 -19.38 1.21
CA TRP A 38 -3.15 -18.55 0.32
C TRP A 38 -1.79 -19.16 -0.02
N ILE A 39 -1.29 -20.12 0.75
CA ILE A 39 0.05 -20.71 0.54
C ILE A 39 0.07 -21.56 -0.73
N ALA A 40 -0.92 -22.46 -0.89
CA ALA A 40 -1.02 -23.34 -2.05
C ALA A 40 -1.72 -22.70 -3.27
N LEU A 41 -2.39 -21.57 -3.07
CA LEU A 41 -3.14 -20.88 -4.11
C LEU A 41 -2.30 -20.56 -5.37
N PRO A 42 -1.08 -19.99 -5.28
CA PRO A 42 -0.36 -19.57 -6.47
C PRO A 42 0.01 -20.74 -7.38
N GLU A 43 0.44 -21.86 -6.81
CA GLU A 43 0.78 -23.07 -7.56
C GLU A 43 -0.45 -23.61 -8.30
N LYS A 44 -1.59 -23.72 -7.60
CA LYS A 44 -2.85 -24.19 -8.19
C LYS A 44 -3.43 -23.24 -9.24
N ALA A 45 -3.17 -21.93 -9.10
CA ALA A 45 -3.57 -20.91 -10.05
C ALA A 45 -2.60 -20.76 -11.24
N GLY A 46 -1.48 -21.51 -11.26
CA GLY A 46 -0.45 -21.37 -12.29
C GLY A 46 0.28 -20.01 -12.24
N LEU A 47 0.36 -19.40 -11.06
CA LEU A 47 1.02 -18.12 -10.81
C LEU A 47 2.42 -18.34 -10.22
N LYS A 48 3.42 -17.69 -10.82
CA LYS A 48 4.80 -17.63 -10.28
C LYS A 48 4.94 -16.58 -9.17
N ARG A 49 3.98 -16.53 -8.25
CA ARG A 49 3.89 -15.58 -7.13
C ARG A 49 3.85 -16.32 -5.79
N CYS A 50 4.22 -15.64 -4.71
CA CYS A 50 4.06 -16.21 -3.37
C CYS A 50 2.65 -15.95 -2.82
N GLY A 51 2.20 -16.83 -1.93
CA GLY A 51 0.87 -16.72 -1.32
C GLY A 51 0.60 -15.39 -0.62
N LYS A 52 1.62 -14.84 0.05
CA LYS A 52 1.55 -13.51 0.67
C LYS A 52 1.28 -12.42 -0.37
N SER A 53 1.92 -12.49 -1.54
CA SER A 53 1.72 -11.52 -2.62
C SER A 53 0.32 -11.64 -3.21
N CYS A 54 -0.17 -12.86 -3.46
CA CYS A 54 -1.52 -13.09 -3.94
C CYS A 54 -2.58 -12.56 -2.97
N ARG A 55 -2.44 -12.85 -1.67
CA ARG A 55 -3.34 -12.34 -0.63
C ARG A 55 -3.35 -10.82 -0.60
N PHE A 56 -2.17 -10.20 -0.59
CA PHE A 56 -2.06 -8.75 -0.58
C PHE A 56 -2.70 -8.13 -1.83
N ARG A 57 -2.43 -8.69 -3.02
CA ARG A 57 -3.00 -8.20 -4.27
C ARG A 57 -4.52 -8.29 -4.28
N TRP A 58 -5.06 -9.43 -3.86
CA TRP A 58 -6.50 -9.61 -3.77
C TRP A 58 -7.15 -8.60 -2.82
N LEU A 59 -6.69 -8.54 -1.57
CA LEU A 59 -7.33 -7.73 -0.53
C LEU A 59 -7.24 -6.21 -0.77
N ASN A 60 -6.22 -5.75 -1.49
CA ASN A 60 -5.97 -4.31 -1.69
C ASN A 60 -6.37 -3.80 -3.08
N TYR A 61 -6.49 -4.67 -4.08
CA TYR A 61 -6.72 -4.22 -5.47
C TYR A 61 -7.81 -4.97 -6.22
N LEU A 62 -7.91 -6.29 -6.09
CA LEU A 62 -8.77 -7.08 -6.98
C LEU A 62 -10.13 -7.46 -6.38
N ARG A 63 -10.27 -7.39 -5.05
CA ARG A 63 -11.53 -7.73 -4.38
C ARG A 63 -12.65 -6.81 -4.90
N PRO A 64 -13.85 -7.35 -5.15
CA PRO A 64 -15.00 -6.52 -5.48
C PRO A 64 -15.26 -5.48 -4.38
N ASN A 65 -15.86 -4.36 -4.78
CA ASN A 65 -16.23 -3.23 -3.91
C ASN A 65 -15.07 -2.38 -3.38
N ILE A 66 -13.85 -2.53 -3.92
CA ILE A 66 -12.77 -1.57 -3.68
C ILE A 66 -12.95 -0.37 -4.62
N LYS A 67 -12.99 0.84 -4.06
CA LYS A 67 -13.08 2.08 -4.84
C LYS A 67 -11.69 2.46 -5.36
N HIS A 68 -11.57 2.59 -6.68
CA HIS A 68 -10.40 3.14 -7.33
C HIS A 68 -10.66 4.60 -7.68
N GLY A 69 -9.76 5.50 -7.26
CA GLY A 69 -9.87 6.93 -7.53
C GLY A 69 -9.56 7.80 -6.31
N ASP A 70 -9.69 9.10 -6.51
CA ASP A 70 -9.40 10.13 -5.50
C ASP A 70 -10.34 10.05 -4.30
N PHE A 71 -9.86 10.54 -3.15
CA PHE A 71 -10.65 10.66 -1.93
C PHE A 71 -11.57 11.87 -2.00
N SER A 72 -12.80 11.73 -1.50
CA SER A 72 -13.73 12.85 -1.38
C SER A 72 -13.38 13.73 -0.17
N TYR A 73 -13.91 14.96 -0.16
CA TYR A 73 -13.74 15.86 0.98
C TYR A 73 -14.31 15.25 2.28
N ASP A 74 -15.43 14.54 2.22
CA ASP A 74 -16.00 13.88 3.39
C ASP A 74 -15.09 12.75 3.89
N GLU A 75 -14.51 11.97 2.97
CA GLU A 75 -13.52 10.95 3.32
C GLU A 75 -12.28 11.60 3.97
N ASP A 76 -11.81 12.76 3.48
CA ASP A 76 -10.70 13.53 4.08
C ASP A 76 -10.99 13.91 5.54
N GLN A 77 -12.19 14.44 5.81
CA GLN A 77 -12.58 14.87 7.16
C GLN A 77 -12.61 13.69 8.13
N ILE A 78 -13.20 12.57 7.72
CA ILE A 78 -13.27 11.35 8.53
C ILE A 78 -11.85 10.85 8.84
N ILE A 79 -10.95 10.81 7.85
CA ILE A 79 -9.57 10.38 8.07
C ILE A 79 -8.85 11.30 9.05
N CYS A 80 -8.97 12.62 8.89
CA CYS A 80 -8.32 13.59 9.78
C CYS A 80 -8.83 13.48 11.22
N GLN A 81 -10.15 13.42 11.40
CA GLN A 81 -10.78 13.32 12.72
C GLN A 81 -10.40 12.02 13.44
N LEU A 82 -10.47 10.89 12.74
CA LEU A 82 -10.10 9.61 13.32
C LEU A 82 -8.60 9.56 13.59
N PHE A 83 -7.74 10.04 12.69
CA PHE A 83 -6.30 10.07 12.96
C PHE A 83 -5.95 10.92 14.18
N ALA A 84 -6.61 12.07 14.37
CA ALA A 84 -6.41 12.91 15.56
C ALA A 84 -6.81 12.18 16.86
N THR A 85 -7.82 11.31 16.80
CA THR A 85 -8.35 10.59 17.96
C THR A 85 -7.60 9.28 18.25
N ILE A 86 -7.27 8.53 17.21
CA ILE A 86 -6.81 7.14 17.30
C ILE A 86 -5.44 6.87 16.68
N GLY A 87 -4.82 7.88 16.06
CA GLY A 87 -3.51 7.80 15.42
C GLY A 87 -3.50 6.93 14.16
N SER A 88 -2.36 6.31 13.89
CA SER A 88 -2.08 5.50 12.69
C SER A 88 -2.73 4.09 12.71
N ARG A 89 -3.88 3.93 13.37
CA ARG A 89 -4.65 2.68 13.41
C ARG A 89 -5.48 2.50 12.14
N TRP A 90 -4.81 2.35 11.00
CA TRP A 90 -5.40 2.38 9.66
C TRP A 90 -6.54 1.39 9.43
N SER A 91 -6.45 0.18 9.99
CA SER A 91 -7.51 -0.83 9.87
C SER A 91 -8.81 -0.40 10.55
N ILE A 92 -8.72 0.32 11.67
CA ILE A 92 -9.90 0.86 12.38
C ILE A 92 -10.48 2.03 11.58
N ILE A 93 -9.63 2.89 11.01
CA ILE A 93 -10.07 4.00 10.16
C ILE A 93 -10.75 3.46 8.89
N ALA A 94 -10.20 2.42 8.27
CA ALA A 94 -10.77 1.77 7.08
C ALA A 94 -12.16 1.19 7.33
N ALA A 95 -12.44 0.71 8.54
CA ALA A 95 -13.77 0.22 8.89
C ALA A 95 -14.86 1.30 8.82
N GLN A 96 -14.50 2.58 8.87
CA GLN A 96 -15.43 3.72 8.76
C GLN A 96 -15.57 4.25 7.32
N LEU A 97 -14.79 3.74 6.37
CA LEU A 97 -14.73 4.24 5.00
C LEU A 97 -15.04 3.10 4.01
N PRO A 98 -16.32 2.89 3.65
CA PRO A 98 -16.71 1.78 2.81
C PRO A 98 -16.02 1.83 1.45
N GLY A 99 -15.42 0.71 1.07
CA GLY A 99 -14.68 0.57 -0.20
C GLY A 99 -13.27 1.17 -0.20
N ARG A 100 -12.77 1.69 0.93
CA ARG A 100 -11.35 2.07 1.10
C ARG A 100 -10.62 1.06 1.96
N THR A 101 -9.38 0.75 1.59
CA THR A 101 -8.53 -0.15 2.38
C THR A 101 -7.65 0.61 3.37
N ASP A 102 -7.15 -0.09 4.39
CA ASP A 102 -6.17 0.45 5.32
C ASP A 102 -4.90 0.92 4.61
N ASN A 103 -4.52 0.23 3.52
CA ASN A 103 -3.42 0.63 2.68
C ASN A 103 -3.69 1.93 1.92
N ASP A 104 -4.89 2.11 1.36
CA ASP A 104 -5.28 3.34 0.65
C ASP A 104 -5.23 4.54 1.57
N ILE A 105 -5.80 4.43 2.77
CA ILE A 105 -5.85 5.52 3.75
C ILE A 105 -4.44 5.89 4.21
N LYS A 106 -3.60 4.90 4.53
CA LYS A 106 -2.20 5.13 4.87
C LYS A 106 -1.46 5.83 3.74
N ASN A 107 -1.67 5.41 2.49
CA ASN A 107 -1.05 6.04 1.33
C ASN A 107 -1.52 7.48 1.15
N TYR A 108 -2.83 7.71 1.24
CA TYR A 108 -3.45 9.01 1.11
C TYR A 108 -2.98 9.98 2.21
N TRP A 109 -2.89 9.49 3.44
CA TRP A 109 -2.32 10.25 4.55
C TRP A 109 -0.90 10.71 4.24
N ASN A 110 -0.01 9.79 3.85
CA ASN A 110 1.40 10.09 3.63
C ASN A 110 1.65 10.98 2.41
N THR A 111 0.76 10.96 1.41
CA THR A 111 0.93 11.70 0.16
C THR A 111 0.20 13.05 0.13
N LYS A 112 -0.96 13.15 0.80
CA LYS A 112 -1.85 14.32 0.69
C LYS A 112 -2.18 14.96 2.03
N LEU A 113 -2.62 14.19 3.04
CA LEU A 113 -3.14 14.77 4.28
C LEU A 113 -2.07 15.20 5.27
N LYS A 114 -0.94 14.48 5.38
CA LYS A 114 0.11 14.78 6.37
C LYS A 114 0.60 16.24 6.26
N LYS A 115 0.74 16.74 5.04
CA LYS A 115 1.12 18.14 4.78
C LYS A 115 0.02 19.12 5.19
N LYS A 116 -1.24 18.81 4.86
CA LYS A 116 -2.41 19.64 5.24
C LYS A 116 -2.62 19.66 6.76
N PHE A 117 -2.35 18.54 7.43
CA PHE A 117 -2.58 18.33 8.87
C PHE A 117 -1.47 18.93 9.75
N MET A 118 -0.21 18.84 9.33
CA MET A 118 0.94 19.34 10.10
C MET A 118 1.22 20.83 9.93
N GLY A 119 0.51 21.53 9.02
CA GLY A 119 0.64 22.97 8.92
C GLY A 119 0.14 23.56 7.62
N THR A 120 -0.85 24.43 7.76
CA THR A 120 -0.76 25.83 7.30
C THR A 120 0.63 26.43 7.59
N ALA A 121 1.66 26.02 6.84
CA ALA A 121 3.04 26.51 6.98
C ALA A 121 3.80 26.42 5.63
N ASN A 122 3.17 26.87 4.55
CA ASN A 122 3.79 27.51 3.38
C ASN A 122 2.75 27.65 2.26
N GLN A 123 1.84 28.61 2.43
CA GLN A 123 1.31 29.32 1.28
C GLN A 123 2.41 30.25 0.80
N HIS A 124 3.19 29.86 -0.22
CA HIS A 124 3.97 30.81 -1.01
C HIS A 124 4.01 30.35 -2.48
N HIS A 125 3.18 31.04 -3.27
CA HIS A 125 3.36 31.37 -4.69
C HIS A 125 4.00 30.31 -5.61
N LYS A 126 3.18 29.55 -6.34
CA LYS A 126 3.54 29.20 -7.73
C LYS A 126 3.06 30.34 -8.62
N GLY A 127 3.85 31.42 -8.63
CA GLY A 127 3.82 32.42 -9.69
C GLY A 127 4.49 31.86 -10.95
N THR A 128 3.81 32.03 -12.06
CA THR A 128 4.19 31.78 -13.45
C THR A 128 5.50 32.48 -13.86
N CYS A 129 6.37 31.81 -14.64
CA CYS A 129 6.97 32.32 -15.89
C CYS A 129 8.01 31.31 -16.45
N GLN A 130 7.73 30.75 -17.62
CA GLN A 130 8.33 31.06 -18.93
C GLN A 130 9.68 30.36 -19.21
N SER A 131 9.60 29.49 -20.20
CA SER A 131 10.66 28.88 -20.98
C SER A 131 11.60 29.91 -21.62
N SER A 132 12.89 29.68 -21.50
CA SER A 132 13.95 30.14 -22.42
C SER A 132 15.20 29.27 -22.25
N THR A 133 15.95 29.18 -23.33
CA THR A 133 16.86 28.12 -23.78
C THR A 133 18.33 28.23 -23.34
N ALA A 134 19.04 27.09 -23.45
CA ALA A 134 20.46 26.90 -23.88
C ALA A 134 21.59 26.66 -22.83
N ASN A 135 22.08 25.41 -22.87
CA ASN A 135 23.47 24.86 -22.91
C ASN A 135 24.62 25.27 -21.93
N GLN A 136 25.01 24.28 -21.09
CA GLN A 136 26.36 23.66 -20.83
C GLN A 136 27.51 24.50 -20.19
N PRO A 137 28.63 23.91 -19.65
CA PRO A 137 28.88 22.59 -19.03
C PRO A 137 29.75 22.60 -17.70
N ILE A 138 29.73 21.45 -16.98
CA ILE A 138 30.78 20.75 -16.14
C ILE A 138 31.72 21.55 -15.19
N LEU A 139 31.72 21.23 -13.88
CA LEU A 139 32.91 20.78 -13.10
C LEU A 139 32.56 20.19 -11.71
N GLN A 140 33.51 19.43 -11.17
CA GLN A 140 33.49 18.41 -10.11
C GLN A 140 33.33 18.92 -8.66
N THR A 141 32.92 18.04 -7.74
CA THR A 141 33.72 17.47 -6.61
C THR A 141 32.88 17.08 -5.37
N SER A 142 33.21 15.89 -4.84
CA SER A 142 33.11 15.33 -3.47
C SER A 142 32.18 15.95 -2.40
N LEU A 143 31.46 15.08 -1.67
CA LEU A 143 31.79 14.64 -0.30
C LEU A 143 30.64 13.78 0.28
N SER A 144 30.96 12.63 0.86
CA SER A 144 30.13 11.94 1.88
C SER A 144 30.48 12.54 3.27
N PRO A 145 29.68 12.40 4.35
CA PRO A 145 29.34 11.10 4.93
C PRO A 145 27.93 10.95 5.57
N SER A 146 27.57 9.68 5.75
CA SER A 146 26.55 9.11 6.64
C SER A 146 26.33 9.83 7.98
N ILE A 147 25.09 9.92 8.49
CA ILE A 147 24.77 9.80 9.94
C ILE A 147 23.34 9.24 10.15
N PHE A 148 23.31 8.14 10.91
CA PHE A 148 22.27 7.61 11.81
C PHE A 148 20.96 6.98 11.30
N SER A 149 21.11 5.69 11.04
CA SER A 149 20.46 4.55 11.68
C SER A 149 19.65 4.70 13.00
N VAL A 150 18.71 3.76 13.12
CA VAL A 150 18.11 3.07 14.30
C VAL A 150 17.00 3.74 15.12
N LEU A 151 15.83 3.08 15.08
CA LEU A 151 15.09 2.50 16.23
C LEU A 151 14.07 1.53 15.60
N SER A 152 14.47 0.29 15.29
CA SER A 152 14.39 -0.91 16.14
C SER A 152 13.11 -1.08 16.96
N SER A 153 12.64 -2.34 16.91
CA SER A 153 11.89 -3.06 17.94
C SER A 153 10.36 -3.14 17.79
N SER A 154 10.00 -4.16 17.00
CA SER A 154 9.24 -5.34 17.46
C SER A 154 7.83 -5.20 18.05
N CYS A 155 6.95 -5.89 17.33
CA CYS A 155 5.91 -6.82 17.81
C CYS A 155 4.72 -6.24 18.57
N LYS A 156 3.52 -6.45 18.00
CA LYS A 156 2.51 -7.34 18.59
C LYS A 156 1.38 -7.66 17.60
N ASN A 157 1.03 -8.95 17.57
CA ASN A 157 -0.17 -9.55 16.98
C ASN A 157 -1.44 -8.80 17.38
N TYR A 158 -2.46 -8.78 16.50
CA TYR A 158 -3.88 -8.71 16.86
C TYR A 158 -4.74 -9.24 15.69
N PRO A 159 -6.00 -9.65 15.92
CA PRO A 159 -6.52 -10.95 15.51
C PRO A 159 -7.42 -10.89 14.27
N THR A 160 -7.73 -12.08 13.78
CA THR A 160 -8.77 -12.46 12.83
C THR A 160 -10.11 -11.79 13.14
N ILE A 161 -10.70 -11.09 12.14
CA ILE A 161 -12.15 -10.84 12.13
C ILE A 161 -12.80 -11.92 11.25
N ARG A 162 -13.63 -12.71 11.94
CA ARG A 162 -14.52 -13.74 11.44
C ARG A 162 -15.55 -13.21 10.46
N ASP A 163 -16.00 -14.16 9.66
CA ASP A 163 -17.24 -14.23 8.90
C ASP A 163 -18.39 -13.40 9.47
N LYS A 164 -19.05 -12.65 8.59
CA LYS A 164 -20.47 -12.35 8.71
C LYS A 164 -21.12 -12.56 7.34
N ILE A 165 -21.82 -13.70 7.30
CA ILE A 165 -22.95 -14.13 6.46
C ILE A 165 -22.67 -14.32 4.98
#